data_AF-V2ZHF1-F1
#
_entry.id   AF-V2ZHF1-F1
#
_cell.length_a   1.000
_cell.length_b   1.000
_cell.length_c   1.000
_cell.angle_alpha   90.00
_cell.angle_beta   90.00
_cell.angle_gamma   90.00
#
_symmetry.space_group_name_H-M   'P 1'
#
loop_
_entity.id
_entity.type
_entity.pdbx_description
1 polymer ?
#
loop_
_entity_poly.entity_id
_entity_poly.type
_entity_poly.pdbx_seq_one_letter_code
_entity_poly.pdbx_strand_id
1 'polypeptide(L)'
;MKEVNKHPAPEKLLRQVTAETINGLELGGEIDHPSIIKLETAVGLIAKAWKLPQETLQSSIDLIQHQKQNILSGSGGGVLPPDEDLESYDGPMIVELLWGLFETAVKLEDAQDRTVIHETAVLIADSLSLDEWIDECGSGNEKN
;
A
#
# COMPACT_ATOMS: atom_id res chain seq x y z
N MET A 1 10.73 -6.89 20.46
CA MET A 1 9.93 -6.08 19.50
C MET A 1 10.92 -5.48 18.52
N LYS A 2 10.72 -5.64 17.21
CA LYS A 2 11.52 -4.88 16.22
C LYS A 2 11.18 -3.39 16.41
N GLU A 3 12.17 -2.50 16.25
CA GLU A 3 11.87 -1.06 16.25
C GLU A 3 11.11 -0.71 14.98
N VAL A 4 9.99 0.00 15.13
CA VAL A 4 9.17 0.46 14.02
C VAL A 4 9.80 1.72 13.43
N ASN A 5 10.13 1.70 12.14
CA ASN A 5 10.55 2.90 11.44
C ASN A 5 9.36 3.84 11.16
N LYS A 6 9.33 5.00 11.82
CA LYS A 6 8.27 6.02 11.64
C LYS A 6 8.49 6.92 10.42
N HIS A 7 9.61 6.76 9.74
CA HIS A 7 10.01 7.54 8.56
C HIS A 7 10.49 6.59 7.45
N PRO A 8 9.60 5.72 6.91
CA PRO A 8 9.99 4.83 5.83
C PRO A 8 10.48 5.62 4.62
N ALA A 9 11.44 5.06 3.88
CA ALA A 9 11.90 5.68 2.65
C ALA A 9 10.71 5.82 1.66
N PRO A 10 10.55 6.96 0.98
CA PRO A 10 9.41 7.19 0.11
C PRO A 10 9.37 6.22 -1.09
N GLU A 11 10.51 5.73 -1.55
CA GLU A 11 10.60 4.69 -2.58
C GLU A 11 10.08 3.34 -2.06
N LYS A 12 10.37 2.99 -0.80
CA LYS A 12 9.82 1.80 -0.15
C LYS A 12 8.30 1.93 -0.03
N LEU A 13 7.82 3.08 0.43
CA LEU A 13 6.39 3.36 0.55
C LEU A 13 5.67 3.24 -0.80
N LEU A 14 6.20 3.88 -1.84
CA LEU A 14 5.64 3.82 -3.20
C LEU A 14 5.57 2.37 -3.70
N ARG A 15 6.65 1.60 -3.51
CA ARG A 15 6.71 0.17 -3.88
C ARG A 15 5.65 -0.64 -3.15
N GLN A 16 5.52 -0.48 -1.83
CA GLN A 16 4.53 -1.22 -1.02
C GLN A 16 3.09 -0.90 -1.45
N VAL A 17 2.74 0.37 -1.66
CA VAL A 17 1.38 0.72 -2.11
C VAL A 17 1.11 0.25 -3.55
N THR A 18 2.14 0.22 -4.40
CA THR A 18 2.05 -0.39 -5.74
C THR A 18 1.77 -1.89 -5.63
N ALA A 19 2.49 -2.60 -4.77
CA ALA A 19 2.29 -4.01 -4.52
C ALA A 19 0.88 -4.30 -3.98
N GLU A 20 0.40 -3.55 -2.99
CA GLU A 20 -0.97 -3.68 -2.47
C GLU A 20 -2.04 -3.41 -3.54
N THR A 21 -1.77 -2.48 -4.47
CA THR A 21 -2.67 -2.26 -5.61
C THR A 21 -2.77 -3.51 -6.50
N ILE A 22 -1.63 -4.15 -6.78
CA ILE A 22 -1.56 -5.36 -7.61
C ILE A 22 -2.16 -6.57 -6.89
N ASN A 23 -1.84 -6.76 -5.61
CA ASN A 23 -2.43 -7.80 -4.77
C ASN A 23 -3.96 -7.67 -4.73
N GLY A 24 -4.48 -6.45 -4.56
CA GLY A 24 -5.91 -6.17 -4.60
C GLY A 24 -6.55 -6.50 -5.97
N LEU A 25 -5.86 -6.16 -7.06
CA LEU A 25 -6.29 -6.50 -8.42
C LEU A 25 -6.37 -8.02 -8.63
N GLU A 26 -5.38 -8.77 -8.14
CA GLU A 26 -5.31 -10.23 -8.25
C GLU A 26 -6.41 -10.94 -7.45
N LEU A 27 -6.66 -10.49 -6.22
CA LEU A 27 -7.66 -11.10 -5.34
C LEU A 27 -9.10 -10.73 -5.76
N GLY A 28 -9.31 -9.50 -6.25
CA GLY A 28 -10.64 -8.98 -6.58
C GLY A 28 -11.08 -9.19 -8.03
N GLY A 29 -10.14 -9.23 -8.98
CA GLY A 29 -10.43 -9.38 -10.42
C GLY A 29 -11.20 -8.22 -11.08
N GLU A 30 -11.56 -7.18 -10.33
CA GLU A 30 -12.33 -6.02 -10.81
C GLU A 30 -11.42 -4.78 -10.87
N ILE A 31 -11.04 -4.40 -12.09
CA ILE A 31 -10.07 -3.31 -12.34
C ILE A 31 -10.57 -1.92 -11.95
N ASP A 32 -11.90 -1.75 -11.84
CA ASP A 32 -12.58 -0.48 -11.53
C ASP A 32 -13.17 -0.47 -10.11
N HIS A 33 -12.78 -1.43 -9.27
CA HIS A 33 -13.25 -1.48 -7.88
C HIS A 33 -12.80 -0.21 -7.13
N PRO A 34 -13.66 0.43 -6.31
CA PRO A 34 -13.35 1.69 -5.64
C PRO A 34 -12.05 1.68 -4.81
N SER A 35 -11.74 0.54 -4.18
CA SER A 35 -10.49 0.38 -3.41
C SER A 35 -9.25 0.40 -4.31
N ILE A 36 -9.32 -0.19 -5.51
CA ILE A 36 -8.21 -0.21 -6.48
C ILE A 36 -7.95 1.19 -7.02
N ILE A 37 -9.01 1.89 -7.43
CA ILE A 37 -8.91 3.29 -7.89
C ILE A 37 -8.26 4.17 -6.81
N LYS A 38 -8.61 3.94 -5.53
CA LYS A 38 -8.05 4.67 -4.39
C LYS A 38 -6.55 4.38 -4.20
N LEU A 39 -6.15 3.10 -4.23
CA LEU A 39 -4.76 2.69 -4.13
C LEU A 39 -3.92 3.26 -5.28
N GLU A 40 -4.42 3.22 -6.52
CA GLU A 40 -3.77 3.82 -7.69
C GLU A 40 -3.60 5.34 -7.56
N THR A 41 -4.63 6.02 -7.08
CA THR A 41 -4.56 7.46 -6.84
C THR A 41 -3.49 7.77 -5.78
N ALA A 42 -3.40 6.95 -4.74
CA ALA A 42 -2.39 7.10 -3.70
C ALA A 42 -0.96 6.94 -4.21
N VAL A 43 -0.70 6.01 -5.14
CA VAL A 43 0.62 5.86 -5.80
C VAL A 43 1.08 7.19 -6.42
N GLY A 44 0.20 7.85 -7.17
CA GLY A 44 0.49 9.17 -7.77
C GLY A 44 0.72 10.26 -6.71
N LEU A 45 -0.09 10.27 -5.65
CA LEU A 45 0.01 11.25 -4.57
C LEU A 45 1.28 11.09 -3.73
N ILE A 46 1.75 9.86 -3.50
CA ILE A 46 3.03 9.58 -2.83
C ILE A 46 4.17 10.18 -3.64
N ALA A 47 4.26 9.87 -4.93
CA ALA A 47 5.31 10.41 -5.79
C ALA A 47 5.28 11.96 -5.83
N LYS A 48 4.08 12.55 -5.90
CA LYS A 48 3.88 14.01 -5.82
C LYS A 48 4.38 14.60 -4.51
N ALA A 49 3.97 14.05 -3.37
CA ALA A 49 4.29 14.57 -2.04
C ALA A 49 5.80 14.55 -1.74
N TRP A 50 6.47 13.51 -2.21
CA TRP A 50 7.90 13.28 -1.96
C TRP A 50 8.80 13.77 -3.09
N LYS A 51 8.23 14.31 -4.18
CA LYS A 51 8.95 14.77 -5.38
C LYS A 51 9.87 13.67 -5.95
N LEU A 52 9.36 12.45 -5.98
CA LEU A 52 10.09 11.31 -6.51
C LEU A 52 10.37 11.48 -8.02
N PRO A 53 11.44 10.85 -8.55
CA PRO A 53 11.70 10.86 -9.99
C PRO A 53 10.51 10.34 -10.78
N GLN A 54 10.23 10.97 -11.92
CA GLN A 54 9.14 10.55 -12.81
C GLN A 54 9.30 9.09 -13.26
N GLU A 55 10.53 8.63 -13.47
CA GLU A 55 10.84 7.24 -13.86
C GLU A 55 10.39 6.22 -12.80
N THR A 56 10.52 6.57 -11.52
CA THR A 56 10.09 5.73 -10.40
C THR A 56 8.57 5.60 -10.37
N LEU A 57 7.85 6.73 -10.51
CA LEU A 57 6.38 6.72 -10.61
C LEU A 57 5.91 5.95 -11.85
N GLN A 58 6.56 6.16 -12.99
CA GLN A 58 6.17 5.52 -14.24
C GLN A 58 6.31 4.00 -14.15
N SER A 59 7.36 3.51 -13.49
CA SER A 59 7.55 2.07 -13.27
C SER A 59 6.39 1.46 -12.46
N SER A 60 5.92 2.14 -11.42
CA SER A 60 4.72 1.71 -10.67
C SER A 60 3.45 1.71 -11.51
N ILE A 61 3.24 2.76 -12.33
CA ILE A 61 2.08 2.87 -13.23
C ILE A 61 2.10 1.75 -14.27
N ASP A 62 3.26 1.49 -14.88
CA ASP A 62 3.42 0.46 -15.90
C ASP A 62 3.11 -0.94 -15.34
N LEU A 63 3.56 -1.24 -14.11
CA LEU A 63 3.22 -2.49 -13.43
C LEU A 63 1.71 -2.64 -13.21
N ILE A 64 1.06 -1.63 -12.64
CA ILE A 64 -0.40 -1.67 -12.40
C ILE A 64 -1.18 -1.83 -13.71
N GLN A 65 -0.79 -1.10 -14.76
CA GLN A 65 -1.43 -1.20 -16.07
C GLN A 65 -1.23 -2.58 -16.70
N HIS A 66 -0.04 -3.16 -16.57
CA HIS A 66 0.25 -4.51 -17.04
C HIS A 66 -0.63 -5.53 -16.29
N GLN A 67 -0.80 -5.40 -14.97
CA GLN A 67 -1.68 -6.29 -14.21
C GLN A 67 -3.15 -6.18 -14.67
N LYS A 68 -3.65 -4.97 -14.90
CA LYS A 68 -5.00 -4.77 -15.45
C LYS A 68 -5.17 -5.43 -16.82
N GLN A 69 -4.15 -5.35 -17.68
CA GLN A 69 -4.17 -6.03 -18.98
C GLN A 69 -4.18 -7.57 -18.83
N ASN A 70 -3.44 -8.12 -17.87
CA ASN A 70 -3.47 -9.55 -17.58
C ASN A 70 -4.88 -10.00 -17.18
N ILE A 71 -5.53 -9.28 -16.28
CA ILE A 71 -6.91 -9.55 -15.85
C ILE A 71 -7.88 -9.48 -17.03
N LEU A 72 -7.81 -8.42 -17.85
CA LEU A 72 -8.70 -8.24 -19.00
C LEU A 72 -8.50 -9.28 -20.10
N SER A 73 -7.27 -9.76 -20.30
CA SER A 73 -6.93 -10.78 -21.29
C SER A 73 -7.15 -12.20 -20.79
N GLY A 74 -7.45 -12.39 -19.51
CA GLY A 74 -7.51 -13.71 -18.87
C GLY A 74 -6.14 -14.39 -18.78
N SER A 75 -5.03 -13.66 -18.98
CA SER A 75 -3.70 -14.17 -18.65
C SER A 75 -3.57 -14.24 -17.15
N GLY A 76 -3.56 -15.47 -16.61
CA GLY A 76 -3.21 -15.68 -15.21
C GLY A 76 -1.72 -15.40 -14.98
N GLY A 77 -1.39 -14.71 -13.88
CA GLY A 77 -0.02 -14.46 -13.44
C GLY A 77 0.16 -13.03 -12.92
N GLY A 78 0.75 -12.91 -11.75
CA GLY A 78 1.13 -11.63 -11.17
C GLY A 78 2.33 -11.01 -11.88
N VAL A 79 2.33 -9.67 -11.95
CA VAL A 79 3.42 -8.89 -12.57
C VAL A 79 4.50 -8.47 -11.57
N LEU A 80 4.26 -8.68 -10.27
CA LEU A 80 5.22 -8.36 -9.23
C LEU A 80 6.42 -9.32 -9.27
N PRO A 81 7.64 -8.84 -8.93
CA PRO A 81 8.75 -9.71 -8.62
C PRO A 81 8.39 -10.72 -7.51
N PRO A 82 8.96 -11.94 -7.51
CA PRO A 82 8.62 -12.97 -6.52
C PRO A 82 8.81 -12.57 -5.06
N ASP A 83 9.68 -11.59 -4.80
CA ASP A 83 10.01 -11.03 -3.50
C ASP A 83 9.12 -9.84 -3.08
N GLU A 84 8.18 -9.43 -3.94
CA GLU A 84 7.18 -8.37 -3.68
C GLU A 84 5.74 -8.87 -3.75
N ASP A 85 5.54 -9.99 -4.45
CA ASP A 85 4.25 -10.63 -4.59
C ASP A 85 3.79 -11.23 -3.25
N LEU A 86 2.63 -10.77 -2.75
CA LEU A 86 2.02 -11.23 -1.50
C LEU A 86 2.99 -11.29 -0.30
N GLU A 87 3.82 -10.26 -0.12
CA GLU A 87 4.71 -10.17 1.05
C GLU A 87 3.88 -10.30 2.34
N SER A 88 4.24 -11.24 3.22
CA SER A 88 3.56 -11.40 4.50
C SER A 88 3.94 -10.26 5.43
N TYR A 89 3.03 -9.30 5.60
CA TYR A 89 3.25 -8.17 6.52
C TYR A 89 3.19 -8.64 7.97
N ASP A 90 4.27 -8.39 8.74
CA ASP A 90 4.17 -8.38 10.20
C ASP A 90 3.59 -7.05 10.70
N GLY A 91 3.02 -7.03 11.90
CA GLY A 91 2.40 -5.83 12.44
C GLY A 91 3.30 -4.58 12.43
N PRO A 92 4.59 -4.66 12.81
CA PRO A 92 5.53 -3.57 12.61
C PRO A 92 5.58 -3.05 11.17
N MET A 93 5.64 -3.92 10.15
CA MET A 93 5.62 -3.51 8.74
C MET A 93 4.33 -2.78 8.36
N ILE A 94 3.17 -3.22 8.86
CA ILE A 94 1.90 -2.53 8.64
C ILE A 94 1.99 -1.12 9.24
N VAL A 95 2.47 -0.99 10.49
CA VAL A 95 2.60 0.30 11.15
C VAL A 95 3.60 1.22 10.44
N GLU A 96 4.72 0.70 9.92
CA GLU A 96 5.66 1.48 9.09
C GLU A 96 4.98 2.04 7.82
N LEU A 97 4.21 1.19 7.13
CA LEU A 97 3.46 1.60 5.93
C LEU A 97 2.46 2.71 6.26
N LEU A 98 1.72 2.59 7.37
CA LEU A 98 0.80 3.63 7.83
C LEU A 98 1.51 4.94 8.19
N TRP A 99 2.67 4.88 8.84
CA TRP A 99 3.48 6.08 9.10
C TRP A 99 3.86 6.79 7.80
N GLY A 100 4.32 6.04 6.79
CA GLY A 100 4.64 6.60 5.48
C GLY A 100 3.45 7.30 4.82
N LEU A 101 2.25 6.72 4.91
CA LEU A 101 1.03 7.36 4.40
C LEU A 101 0.67 8.62 5.20
N PHE A 102 0.76 8.60 6.52
CA PHE A 102 0.50 9.81 7.32
C PHE A 102 1.49 10.94 7.01
N GLU A 103 2.78 10.64 6.85
CA GLU A 103 3.77 11.63 6.43
C GLU A 103 3.49 12.17 5.02
N THR A 104 3.03 11.31 4.11
CA THR A 104 2.60 11.70 2.77
C THR A 104 1.44 12.70 2.85
N ALA A 105 0.44 12.44 3.68
CA ALA A 105 -0.68 13.36 3.89
C ALA A 105 -0.21 14.72 4.42
N VAL A 106 0.72 14.74 5.38
CA VAL A 106 1.26 16.01 5.93
C VAL A 106 1.99 16.85 4.87
N LYS A 107 2.60 16.20 3.87
CA LYS A 107 3.33 16.87 2.79
C LYS A 107 2.42 17.40 1.66
N LEU A 108 1.15 17.01 1.63
CA LEU A 108 0.19 17.43 0.60
C LEU A 108 -0.56 18.70 1.02
N GLU A 109 -0.57 19.69 0.13
CA GLU A 109 -1.24 20.99 0.37
C GLU A 109 -2.75 20.90 0.16
N ASP A 110 -3.21 20.09 -0.79
CA ASP A 110 -4.63 19.96 -1.14
C ASP A 110 -5.38 19.07 -0.14
N ALA A 111 -6.59 19.50 0.26
CA ALA A 111 -7.38 18.79 1.26
C ALA A 111 -7.96 17.48 0.74
N GLN A 112 -8.33 17.40 -0.53
CA GLN A 112 -8.84 16.16 -1.14
C GLN A 112 -7.71 15.14 -1.28
N ASP A 113 -6.53 15.57 -1.73
CA ASP A 113 -5.34 14.72 -1.80
C ASP A 113 -5.01 14.10 -0.43
N ARG A 114 -5.08 14.90 0.65
CA ARG A 114 -4.89 14.39 2.02
C ARG A 114 -5.95 13.38 2.43
N THR A 115 -7.21 13.63 2.08
CA THR A 115 -8.33 12.70 2.36
C THR A 115 -8.11 11.37 1.66
N VAL A 116 -7.68 11.37 0.40
CA VAL A 116 -7.38 10.13 -0.33
C VAL A 116 -6.29 9.33 0.38
N ILE A 117 -5.18 9.95 0.78
CA ILE A 117 -4.10 9.26 1.49
C ILE A 117 -4.58 8.72 2.85
N HIS A 118 -5.38 9.48 3.59
CA HIS A 118 -5.96 9.02 4.85
C HIS A 118 -6.87 7.81 4.65
N GLU A 119 -7.79 7.86 3.69
CA GLU A 119 -8.67 6.74 3.37
C GLU A 119 -7.89 5.51 2.88
N THR A 120 -6.80 5.71 2.15
CA THR A 120 -5.88 4.62 1.78
C THR A 120 -5.22 4.00 3.00
N ALA A 121 -4.81 4.80 3.99
CA ALA A 121 -4.24 4.28 5.23
C ALA A 121 -5.24 3.42 6.01
N VAL A 122 -6.50 3.86 6.09
CA VAL A 122 -7.58 3.06 6.71
C VAL A 122 -7.79 1.75 5.94
N LEU A 123 -7.91 1.82 4.62
CA LEU A 123 -8.09 0.64 3.76
C LEU A 123 -6.96 -0.39 3.96
N ILE A 124 -5.70 0.06 4.01
CA ILE A 124 -4.54 -0.82 4.20
C ILE A 124 -4.51 -1.42 5.61
N ALA A 125 -4.82 -0.63 6.64
CA ALA A 125 -4.91 -1.13 8.02
C ALA A 125 -5.93 -2.27 8.13
N ASP A 126 -7.11 -2.10 7.51
CA ASP A 126 -8.17 -3.10 7.48
C ASP A 126 -7.78 -4.33 6.65
N SER A 127 -7.22 -4.12 5.45
CA SER A 127 -6.89 -5.21 4.52
C SER A 127 -5.75 -6.10 5.01
N LEU A 128 -4.83 -5.54 5.80
CA LEU A 128 -3.70 -6.26 6.39
C LEU A 128 -3.97 -6.72 7.84
N SER A 129 -5.21 -6.63 8.32
CA SER A 129 -5.62 -7.08 9.65
C SER A 129 -4.79 -6.48 10.81
N LEU A 130 -4.56 -5.16 10.78
CA LEU A 130 -3.81 -4.49 11.86
C LEU A 130 -4.43 -4.75 13.25
N ASP A 131 -5.77 -4.74 13.33
CA ASP A 131 -6.50 -4.94 14.58
C ASP A 131 -6.23 -6.33 15.18
N GLU A 132 -6.19 -7.38 14.36
CA GLU A 132 -5.88 -8.74 14.82
C GLU A 132 -4.48 -8.80 15.44
N TRP A 133 -3.50 -8.15 14.82
CA TRP A 133 -2.15 -8.08 15.38
C TRP A 133 -2.10 -7.30 16.71
N ILE A 134 -2.86 -6.21 16.83
CA ILE A 134 -2.95 -5.44 18.09
C ILE A 134 -3.55 -6.30 19.20
N ASP A 135 -4.63 -7.02 18.91
CA ASP A 135 -5.30 -7.91 19.86
C ASP A 135 -4.38 -9.06 20.33
N GLU A 136 -3.63 -9.67 19.41
CA GLU A 136 -2.63 -10.69 19.73
C GLU A 136 -1.54 -10.15 20.66
N CYS A 137 -1.08 -8.91 20.45
CA CYS A 137 -0.11 -8.26 21.32
C CYS A 137 -0.66 -8.01 22.74
N GLY A 138 -1.95 -7.67 22.86
CA GLY A 138 -2.62 -7.44 24.14
C GLY A 138 -2.92 -8.71 24.93
N SER A 139 -3.17 -9.82 24.24
CA SER A 139 -3.55 -11.12 24.80
C SER A 139 -2.40 -11.86 25.53
N GLY A 140 -1.16 -11.39 25.37
CA GLY A 140 0.03 -12.01 25.97
C GLY A 140 0.16 -11.89 27.50
N ASN A 141 -0.73 -11.15 28.18
CA ASN A 141 -0.61 -10.84 29.62
C ASN A 141 -1.63 -11.52 30.54
N GLU A 142 -2.50 -12.41 30.06
CA GLU A 142 -3.52 -13.07 30.92
C GLU A 142 -3.07 -14.39 31.57
N LYS A 143 -1.77 -14.68 31.61
CA LYS A 143 -1.24 -15.85 32.35
C LYS A 143 -0.09 -15.44 33.27
N ASN A 144 -0.44 -14.92 34.44
CA ASN A 144 0.38 -14.96 35.66
C ASN A 144 -0.52 -15.05 36.89
#